data_AF-A0A381WYM5-F1
#
_entry.id   AF-A0A381WYM5-F1
#
_cell.length_a   1.000
_cell.length_b   1.000
_cell.length_c   1.000
_cell.angle_alpha   90.00
_cell.angle_beta   90.00
_cell.angle_gamma   90.00
#
_symmetry.space_group_name_H-M   'P 1'
#
loop_
_entity.id
_entity.type
_entity.pdbx_description
1 polymer ?
#
loop_
_entity_poly.entity_id
_entity_poly.type
_entity_poly.pdbx_seq_one_letter_code
_entity_poly.pdbx_strand_id
1 'polypeptide(L)'
;MKPLKYLCLFVLGFCIGLYCGRAGAQVQPDYEVTYHGHKILGPFAEETLCLAKNLYFEAGNQPLAGKIAVGQVTLNRVGHEKFPSSICAVVYQTKEYKTS
;
A
#
# COMPACT_ATOMS: atom_id res chain seq x y z
N MET A 1 20.08 58.30 4.14
CA MET A 1 18.91 57.72 3.42
C MET A 1 19.50 56.93 2.24
N LYS A 2 19.47 55.60 2.07
CA LYS A 2 18.42 54.57 2.23
C LYS A 2 19.12 53.19 2.24
N PRO A 3 19.26 52.47 3.38
CA PRO A 3 19.55 51.03 3.32
C PRO A 3 18.49 50.15 4.00
N LEU A 4 17.54 50.74 4.75
CA LEU A 4 16.57 49.98 5.54
C LEU A 4 15.35 49.46 4.74
N LYS A 5 15.15 49.92 3.50
CA LYS A 5 14.01 49.49 2.66
C LYS A 5 14.23 48.15 1.94
N TYR A 6 15.48 47.75 1.69
CA TYR A 6 15.79 46.53 0.93
C TYR A 6 15.84 45.27 1.80
N LEU A 7 16.07 45.42 3.11
CA LEU A 7 16.12 44.29 4.04
C LEU A 7 14.74 43.61 4.21
N CYS A 8 13.65 44.36 4.12
CA CYS A 8 12.29 43.82 4.28
C CYS A 8 11.81 43.05 3.03
N LEU A 9 12.25 43.45 1.83
CA LEU A 9 11.89 42.77 0.58
C LEU A 9 12.54 41.40 0.42
N PHE A 10 13.75 41.20 0.97
CA PHE A 10 14.42 39.89 0.94
C PHE A 10 13.79 38.86 1.88
N VAL A 11 13.30 39.27 3.05
CA VAL A 11 12.65 38.34 4.01
C VAL A 11 11.27 37.90 3.49
N LEU A 12 10.51 38.81 2.87
CA LEU A 12 9.20 38.47 2.29
C LEU A 12 9.31 37.63 1.00
N GLY A 13 10.36 37.83 0.19
CA GLY A 13 10.61 37.02 -1.02
C GLY A 13 11.03 35.58 -0.73
N PHE A 14 11.77 35.34 0.36
CA PHE A 14 12.25 34.00 0.72
C PHE A 14 11.13 33.08 1.24
N CYS A 15 10.12 33.63 1.92
CA CYS A 15 8.96 32.86 2.38
C CYS A 15 8.05 32.41 1.22
N ILE A 16 7.92 33.18 0.15
CA ILE A 16 7.05 32.82 -0.98
C ILE A 16 7.75 31.80 -1.90
N GLY A 17 9.07 31.91 -2.08
CA GLY A 17 9.85 30.99 -2.92
C GLY A 17 10.06 29.59 -2.34
N LEU A 18 10.04 29.43 -1.01
CA LEU A 18 10.26 28.13 -0.36
C LEU A 18 8.99 27.28 -0.24
N TYR A 19 7.80 27.89 -0.19
CA TYR A 19 6.52 27.17 -0.04
C TYR A 19 5.90 26.69 -1.35
N CYS A 20 6.35 27.20 -2.51
CA CYS A 20 5.86 26.76 -3.83
C CYS A 20 6.91 25.92 -4.60
N GLY A 21 7.77 25.20 -3.88
CA GLY A 21 8.95 24.52 -4.46
C GLY A 21 8.95 23.00 -4.40
N ARG A 22 7.88 22.34 -3.94
CA ARG A 22 7.86 20.86 -3.86
C ARG A 22 6.47 20.26 -4.01
N ALA A 23 5.72 20.65 -5.04
CA ALA A 23 4.67 19.80 -5.59
C ALA A 23 5.30 18.64 -6.38
N GLY A 24 6.12 17.83 -5.71
CA GLY A 24 6.52 16.52 -6.22
C GLY A 24 5.36 15.57 -5.95
N ALA A 25 4.41 15.49 -6.86
CA ALA A 25 3.52 14.33 -6.95
C ALA A 25 4.39 13.11 -7.31
N GLN A 26 4.97 12.45 -6.31
CA GLN A 26 5.57 11.14 -6.49
C GLN A 26 4.44 10.13 -6.69
N VAL A 27 4.12 9.83 -7.95
CA VAL A 27 3.36 8.61 -8.30
C VAL A 27 4.24 7.43 -7.90
N GLN A 28 3.76 6.61 -6.95
CA GLN A 28 4.51 5.49 -6.39
C GLN A 28 4.72 4.37 -7.42
N PRO A 29 5.90 3.71 -7.43
CA PRO A 29 6.25 2.62 -8.34
C PRO A 29 5.75 1.24 -7.85
N ASP A 30 4.44 1.06 -7.67
CA ASP A 30 3.81 -0.21 -7.26
C ASP A 30 2.63 -0.64 -8.17
N TYR A 31 2.42 0.05 -9.30
CA TYR A 31 1.33 -0.24 -10.25
C TYR A 31 1.52 -1.53 -11.06
N GLU A 32 2.68 -2.19 -10.99
CA GLU A 32 3.05 -3.29 -11.87
C GLU A 32 3.53 -4.53 -11.12
N VAL A 33 2.77 -5.62 -11.18
CA VAL A 33 3.17 -6.93 -10.66
C VAL A 33 3.27 -7.93 -11.79
N THR A 34 4.43 -8.57 -11.94
CA THR A 34 4.61 -9.65 -12.93
C THR A 34 4.35 -11.01 -12.28
N TYR A 35 3.41 -11.77 -12.84
CA TYR A 35 3.09 -13.13 -12.41
C TYR A 35 2.99 -14.06 -13.61
N HIS A 36 3.77 -15.16 -13.62
CA HIS A 36 3.86 -16.10 -14.75
C HIS A 36 3.98 -15.44 -16.13
N GLY A 37 4.79 -14.38 -16.25
CA GLY A 37 5.01 -13.67 -17.52
C GLY A 37 3.88 -12.71 -17.93
N HIS A 38 2.81 -12.59 -17.13
CA HIS A 38 1.76 -11.60 -17.32
C HIS A 38 1.96 -10.40 -16.39
N LYS A 39 1.72 -9.20 -16.92
CA LYS A 39 1.81 -7.94 -16.19
C LYS A 39 0.43 -7.56 -15.67
N ILE A 40 0.26 -7.57 -14.35
CA ILE A 40 -0.93 -7.11 -13.66
C ILE A 40 -0.73 -5.63 -13.34
N LEU A 41 -1.65 -4.80 -13.81
CA LEU A 41 -1.59 -3.35 -13.71
C LEU A 41 -2.68 -2.85 -12.76
N GLY A 42 -2.30 -2.08 -11.75
CA GLY A 42 -3.25 -1.49 -10.81
C GLY A 42 -2.63 -1.11 -9.47
N PRO A 43 -3.21 -0.13 -8.76
CA PRO A 43 -2.76 0.27 -7.41
C PRO A 43 -2.97 -0.81 -6.34
N PHE A 44 -3.68 -1.90 -6.66
CA PHE A 44 -3.93 -3.03 -5.76
C PHE A 44 -3.45 -4.36 -6.35
N ALA A 45 -2.55 -4.32 -7.34
CA ALA A 45 -2.13 -5.51 -8.07
C ALA A 45 -1.50 -6.57 -7.14
N GLU A 46 -0.67 -6.14 -6.20
CA GLU A 46 0.00 -7.04 -5.24
C GLU A 46 -1.00 -7.68 -4.27
N GLU A 47 -1.82 -6.87 -3.61
CA GLU A 47 -2.86 -7.31 -2.67
C GLU A 47 -3.86 -8.27 -3.33
N THR A 48 -4.24 -7.97 -4.58
CA THR A 48 -5.11 -8.84 -5.39
C THR A 48 -4.45 -10.18 -5.67
N LEU A 49 -3.17 -10.18 -6.02
CA LEU A 49 -2.43 -11.41 -6.27
C LEU A 49 -2.29 -12.26 -5.00
N CYS A 50 -2.04 -11.65 -3.85
CA CYS A 50 -2.02 -12.35 -2.56
C CYS A 50 -3.38 -12.96 -2.24
N LEU A 51 -4.48 -12.22 -2.42
CA LEU A 51 -5.83 -12.73 -2.19
C LEU A 51 -6.15 -13.90 -3.12
N ALA A 52 -5.81 -13.79 -4.41
CA ALA A 52 -6.03 -14.82 -5.40
C ALA A 52 -5.25 -16.11 -5.07
N LYS A 53 -3.98 -15.99 -4.66
CA LYS A 53 -3.16 -17.12 -4.21
C LYS A 53 -3.79 -17.80 -2.99
N ASN A 54 -4.20 -17.03 -1.98
CA ASN A 54 -4.85 -17.57 -0.79
C ASN A 54 -6.12 -18.36 -1.13
N LEU A 55 -6.98 -17.80 -1.98
CA LEU A 55 -8.18 -18.49 -2.48
C LEU A 55 -7.84 -19.78 -3.24
N TYR A 56 -6.79 -19.76 -4.06
CA TYR A 56 -6.34 -20.91 -4.82
C TYR A 56 -5.84 -22.04 -3.92
N PHE A 57 -5.00 -21.74 -2.93
CA PHE A 57 -4.39 -22.74 -2.06
C PHE A 57 -5.35 -23.26 -0.97
N GLU A 58 -6.20 -22.41 -0.40
CA GLU A 58 -7.11 -22.81 0.69
C GLU A 58 -8.45 -23.37 0.20
N ALA A 59 -8.92 -22.90 -0.96
CA ALA A 59 -10.28 -23.19 -1.45
C ALA A 59 -10.34 -23.46 -2.96
N GLY A 60 -9.22 -23.78 -3.63
CA GLY A 60 -9.18 -23.95 -5.08
C GLY A 60 -10.17 -24.98 -5.63
N ASN A 61 -10.36 -26.08 -4.90
CA ASN A 61 -11.29 -27.18 -5.23
C ASN A 61 -12.71 -27.02 -4.63
N GLN A 62 -12.99 -25.92 -3.95
CA GLN A 62 -14.29 -25.67 -3.33
C GLN A 62 -15.28 -25.02 -4.30
N PRO A 63 -16.60 -25.17 -4.06
CA PRO A 63 -17.60 -24.39 -4.78
C PRO A 63 -17.40 -22.88 -4.52
N LEU A 64 -18.03 -22.03 -5.34
CA LEU A 64 -17.92 -20.58 -5.25
C LEU A 64 -18.15 -20.07 -3.81
N ALA A 65 -19.13 -20.63 -3.10
CA ALA A 65 -19.41 -20.27 -1.71
C ALA A 65 -18.21 -20.52 -0.77
N GLY A 66 -17.45 -21.61 -0.94
CA GLY A 66 -16.27 -21.91 -0.14
C GLY A 66 -15.11 -20.95 -0.44
N LYS A 67 -14.93 -20.58 -1.71
CA LYS A 67 -13.97 -19.54 -2.10
C LYS A 67 -14.33 -18.19 -1.49
N ILE A 68 -15.59 -17.77 -1.60
CA ILE A 68 -16.07 -16.53 -0.98
C ILE A 68 -15.86 -16.57 0.54
N ALA A 69 -16.16 -17.69 1.21
CA ALA A 69 -15.96 -17.83 2.64
C ALA A 69 -14.51 -17.60 3.06
N VAL A 70 -13.53 -18.18 2.35
CA VAL A 70 -12.10 -17.94 2.62
C VAL A 70 -11.73 -16.47 2.37
N GLY A 71 -12.20 -15.88 1.26
CA GLY A 71 -11.99 -14.46 0.99
C GLY A 71 -12.52 -13.56 2.10
N GLN A 72 -13.74 -13.85 2.57
CA GLN A 72 -14.39 -13.12 3.66
C GLN A 72 -13.59 -13.25 4.97
N VAL A 73 -13.09 -14.44 5.31
CA VAL A 73 -12.26 -14.66 6.50
C VAL A 73 -10.97 -13.83 6.42
N THR A 74 -10.32 -13.79 5.25
CA THR A 74 -9.12 -12.99 5.05
C THR A 74 -9.40 -11.49 5.23
N LEU A 75 -10.48 -10.98 4.65
CA LEU A 75 -10.88 -9.57 4.79
C LEU A 75 -11.32 -9.23 6.22
N ASN A 76 -12.00 -10.15 6.90
CA ASN A 76 -12.37 -10.00 8.31
C ASN A 76 -11.12 -9.89 9.20
N ARG A 77 -10.04 -10.61 8.88
CA ARG A 77 -8.75 -10.47 9.59
C ARG A 77 -8.15 -9.08 9.32
N VAL A 78 -8.08 -8.65 8.06
CA VAL A 78 -7.58 -7.30 7.72
C VAL A 78 -8.35 -6.20 8.48
N GLY A 79 -9.66 -6.37 8.65
CA GLY A 79 -10.52 -5.44 9.39
C GLY A 79 -10.44 -5.52 10.92
N HIS A 80 -9.64 -6.41 11.49
CA HIS A 80 -9.61 -6.67 12.93
C HIS A 80 -8.24 -6.33 13.53
N GLU A 81 -8.21 -5.54 14.60
CA GLU A 81 -6.99 -4.95 15.21
C GLU A 81 -5.91 -5.98 15.64
N LYS A 82 -6.32 -7.21 15.96
CA LYS A 82 -5.39 -8.32 16.31
C LYS A 82 -4.62 -8.90 15.12
N PHE A 83 -4.91 -8.52 13.89
CA PHE A 83 -4.28 -9.05 12.69
C PHE A 83 -3.64 -7.92 11.88
N PRO A 84 -2.72 -8.24 10.96
CA PRO A 84 -2.14 -7.26 10.06
C PRO A 84 -3.18 -6.53 9.21
N SER A 85 -2.91 -5.27 8.87
CA SER A 85 -3.82 -4.39 8.13
C SER A 85 -3.74 -4.51 6.61
N SER A 86 -3.03 -5.49 6.06
CA SER A 86 -2.95 -5.76 4.62
C SER A 86 -3.22 -7.22 4.28
N ILE A 87 -3.74 -7.49 3.08
CA ILE A 87 -4.11 -8.85 2.67
C ILE A 87 -2.86 -9.71 2.57
N CYS A 88 -1.80 -9.22 1.93
CA CYS A 88 -0.55 -9.95 1.84
C CYS A 88 0.02 -10.28 3.23
N ALA A 89 0.00 -9.34 4.17
CA ALA A 89 0.51 -9.58 5.52
C ALA A 89 -0.33 -10.61 6.29
N VAL A 90 -1.66 -10.62 6.12
CA VAL A 90 -2.53 -11.66 6.68
C VAL A 90 -2.27 -13.03 6.05
N VAL A 91 -2.10 -13.09 4.73
CA VAL A 91 -1.87 -14.35 3.99
C VAL A 91 -0.51 -14.96 4.34
N TYR A 92 0.53 -14.16 4.50
CA TYR A 92 1.88 -14.62 4.85
C TYR A 92 2.16 -14.62 6.36
N GLN A 93 1.13 -14.45 7.20
CA GLN A 93 1.29 -14.51 8.65
C GLN A 93 1.67 -15.93 9.09
N THR A 94 2.96 -16.19 9.27
CA THR A 94 3.46 -17.44 9.86
C THR A 94 3.46 -17.35 11.39
N LYS A 95 3.22 -18.48 12.07
CA LYS A 95 3.54 -18.58 13.49
C LYS A 95 5.04 -18.79 13.59
N GLU A 96 5.77 -17.92 14.28
CA GLU A 96 7.07 -18.30 14.81
C GLU A 96 6.84 -19.50 15.74
N TYR A 97 7.16 -20.71 15.27
CA TYR A 97 7.22 -21.87 16.14
C TYR A 97 8.46 -21.70 17.00
N LYS A 98 8.31 -21.08 18.17
CA LYS A 98 9.33 -21.20 19.21
C LYS A 98 9.29 -22.65 19.67
N THR A 99 10.19 -23.49 19.14
CA THR A 99 10.61 -24.70 19.84
C THR A 99 11.02 -24.25 21.24
N SER A 100 10.18 -24.56 22.21
CA SER A 100 10.51 -24.46 23.64
C SER A 100 11.48 -25.57 24.00
#